data_AF-A0A6P2E3S8-F1
#
_entry.id   AF-A0A6P2E3S8-F1
#
_cell.length_a   1.000
_cell.length_b   1.000
_cell.length_c   1.000
_cell.angle_alpha   90.00
_cell.angle_beta   90.00
_cell.angle_gamma   90.00
#
_symmetry.space_group_name_H-M   'P 1'
#
loop_
_entity.id
_entity.type
_entity.pdbx_description
1 polymer ?
#
loop_
_entity_poly.entity_id
_entity_poly.type
_entity_poly.pdbx_seq_one_letter_code
_entity_poly.pdbx_strand_id
1 'polypeptide(L)'
;MAVPRHLNNAPIREGLIDVHFEPAVSLDSLDRFAASLADTFPRKSQLWQIAMGVDLKTGREAPTSSSQRSATGVRLESEPQGYVMLARTTGFTFSRLAPYRDWDELRGVAKPLWDKFVEMVQPRTVTRSAVRYINLLPLPYPFADFSEYLNAAPMVPLNLPQSLSAFVQRVVMVEQATNRCAIVTQALEESQASIQPGTVGIFLDIDTFKVMRADADDAQVWGTLDSLREFKNTIFFEHITEKAAALFE
;
A
#
# COMPACT_ATOMS: atom_id res chain seq x y z
N MET A 1 8.97 -21.59 -4.32
CA MET A 1 7.65 -20.94 -4.30
C MET A 1 6.65 -21.80 -3.53
N ALA A 2 5.70 -21.17 -2.88
CA ALA A 2 4.54 -21.84 -2.29
C ALA A 2 3.38 -21.92 -3.30
N VAL A 3 2.54 -22.94 -3.19
CA VAL A 3 1.33 -23.12 -4.00
C VAL A 3 0.26 -22.15 -3.53
N PRO A 4 -0.29 -21.30 -4.42
CA PRO A 4 -1.34 -20.35 -4.07
C PRO A 4 -2.57 -21.02 -3.44
N ARG A 5 -3.01 -20.50 -2.30
CA ARG A 5 -4.19 -20.99 -1.54
C ARG A 5 -4.72 -19.92 -0.58
N HIS A 6 -5.88 -20.18 0.02
CA HIS A 6 -6.37 -19.33 1.12
C HIS A 6 -5.53 -19.58 2.38
N LEU A 7 -5.14 -18.50 3.05
CA LEU A 7 -4.41 -18.53 4.32
C LEU A 7 -5.35 -17.99 5.40
N ASN A 8 -5.75 -18.83 6.35
CA ASN A 8 -6.70 -18.45 7.41
C ASN A 8 -6.16 -17.34 8.31
N ASN A 9 -4.83 -17.28 8.45
CA ASN A 9 -4.11 -16.33 9.28
C ASN A 9 -3.13 -15.50 8.43
N ALA A 10 -3.59 -15.01 7.27
CA ALA A 10 -2.74 -14.26 6.35
C ALA A 10 -2.01 -13.10 7.08
N PRO A 11 -0.70 -12.90 6.83
CA PRO A 11 0.16 -11.96 7.57
C PRO A 11 -0.06 -10.49 7.19
N ILE A 12 -1.25 -10.13 6.71
CA ILE A 12 -1.58 -8.82 6.17
C ILE A 12 -1.85 -7.85 7.32
N ARG A 13 -1.00 -6.82 7.44
CA ARG A 13 -1.19 -5.71 8.37
C ARG A 13 -2.06 -4.59 7.79
N GLU A 14 -2.00 -4.41 6.48
CA GLU A 14 -2.83 -3.45 5.75
C GLU A 14 -3.05 -3.95 4.32
N GLY A 15 -4.30 -3.91 3.87
CA GLY A 15 -4.67 -4.06 2.46
C GLY A 15 -5.34 -2.79 1.98
N LEU A 16 -4.95 -2.29 0.81
CA LEU A 16 -5.48 -1.03 0.28
C LEU A 16 -5.70 -1.05 -1.22
N ILE A 17 -6.63 -0.21 -1.64
CA ILE A 17 -6.92 0.19 -3.01
C ILE A 17 -6.50 1.65 -3.16
N ASP A 18 -5.86 1.97 -4.28
CA ASP A 18 -5.41 3.32 -4.59
C ASP A 18 -5.70 3.64 -6.04
N VAL A 19 -6.41 4.75 -6.26
CA VAL A 19 -6.83 5.24 -7.57
C VAL A 19 -6.36 6.66 -7.73
N HIS A 20 -5.54 6.93 -8.75
CA HIS A 20 -5.16 8.30 -9.12
C HIS A 20 -6.00 8.77 -10.29
N PHE A 21 -6.26 10.07 -10.33
CA PHE A 21 -7.01 10.69 -11.41
C PHE A 21 -6.50 12.09 -11.75
N GLU A 22 -6.87 12.55 -12.92
CA GLU A 22 -6.61 13.90 -13.42
C GLU A 22 -7.87 14.48 -14.11
N PRO A 23 -8.01 15.82 -14.17
CA PRO A 23 -7.22 16.82 -13.47
C PRO A 23 -7.49 16.82 -11.96
N ALA A 24 -6.75 17.66 -11.22
CA ALA A 24 -6.99 17.81 -9.79
C ALA A 24 -8.37 18.39 -9.48
N VAL A 25 -9.05 17.86 -8.47
CA VAL A 25 -10.34 18.34 -7.95
C VAL A 25 -10.14 19.37 -6.84
N SER A 26 -11.19 20.13 -6.50
CA SER A 26 -11.11 21.19 -5.48
C SER A 26 -11.13 20.62 -4.06
N LEU A 27 -10.42 21.26 -3.13
CA LEU A 27 -10.48 20.90 -1.70
C LEU A 27 -11.91 21.00 -1.13
N ASP A 28 -12.70 21.98 -1.58
CA ASP A 28 -14.12 22.14 -1.18
C ASP A 28 -14.95 20.89 -1.51
N SER A 29 -14.77 20.30 -2.70
CA SER A 29 -15.49 19.08 -3.08
C SER A 29 -15.10 17.90 -2.18
N LEU A 30 -13.83 17.79 -1.81
CA LEU A 30 -13.34 16.77 -0.88
C LEU A 30 -13.89 16.98 0.53
N ASP A 31 -14.00 18.23 0.99
CA ASP A 31 -14.57 18.58 2.29
C ASP A 31 -16.05 18.26 2.37
N ARG A 32 -16.82 18.54 1.31
CA ARG A 32 -18.24 18.16 1.20
C ARG A 32 -18.42 16.65 1.17
N PHE A 33 -17.59 15.93 0.40
CA PHE A 33 -17.59 14.47 0.40
C PHE A 33 -17.28 13.91 1.80
N ALA A 34 -16.25 14.42 2.47
CA ALA A 34 -15.90 14.03 3.83
C ALA A 34 -17.02 14.28 4.85
N ALA A 35 -17.68 15.44 4.78
CA ALA A 35 -18.81 15.76 5.65
C ALA A 35 -19.97 14.77 5.47
N SER A 36 -20.21 14.31 4.24
CA SER A 36 -21.25 13.31 3.94
C SER A 36 -20.96 11.91 4.50
N LEU A 37 -19.77 11.70 5.07
CA LEU A 37 -19.30 10.43 5.64
C LEU A 37 -19.00 10.53 7.14
N ALA A 38 -19.36 11.64 7.79
CA ALA A 38 -19.05 11.87 9.20
C ALA A 38 -19.62 10.78 10.14
N ASP A 39 -20.77 10.19 9.79
CA ASP A 39 -21.39 9.12 10.59
C ASP A 39 -20.59 7.81 10.56
N THR A 40 -19.92 7.51 9.45
CA THR A 40 -19.15 6.26 9.25
C THR A 40 -17.64 6.45 9.45
N PHE A 41 -17.14 7.68 9.25
CA PHE A 41 -15.75 8.08 9.46
C PHE A 41 -15.71 9.30 10.40
N PRO A 42 -15.88 9.10 11.71
CA PRO A 42 -16.01 10.19 12.68
C PRO A 42 -14.71 11.00 12.88
N ARG A 43 -13.55 10.44 12.52
CA ARG A 43 -12.26 11.13 12.63
C ARG A 43 -11.83 11.68 11.28
N LYS A 44 -11.71 13.00 11.20
CA LYS A 44 -11.22 13.74 10.04
C LYS A 44 -9.94 14.49 10.38
N SER A 45 -8.93 14.39 9.53
CA SER A 45 -7.72 15.21 9.59
C SER A 45 -7.31 15.70 8.20
N GLN A 46 -6.60 16.82 8.15
CA GLN A 46 -6.18 17.43 6.87
C GLN A 46 -4.84 16.85 6.41
N LEU A 47 -4.75 16.55 5.11
CA LEU A 47 -3.51 16.14 4.46
C LEU A 47 -2.78 17.37 3.95
N TRP A 48 -1.47 17.40 4.18
CA TRP A 48 -0.62 18.52 3.81
C TRP A 48 0.56 18.04 2.98
N GLN A 49 0.88 18.77 1.91
CA GLN A 49 2.13 18.62 1.20
C GLN A 49 3.09 19.73 1.63
N ILE A 50 4.34 19.34 1.89
CA ILE A 50 5.43 20.27 2.15
C ILE A 50 6.29 20.28 0.89
N ALA A 51 6.23 21.36 0.11
CA ALA A 51 7.16 21.58 -0.98
C ALA A 51 8.45 22.18 -0.41
N MET A 52 9.52 21.39 -0.35
CA MET A 52 10.87 21.90 -0.08
C MET A 52 11.47 22.36 -1.41
N GLY A 53 11.30 23.64 -1.73
CA GLY A 53 12.03 24.27 -2.84
C GLY A 53 13.49 24.44 -2.45
N VAL A 54 14.39 23.64 -3.03
CA VAL A 54 15.83 23.91 -2.96
C VAL A 54 16.19 24.77 -4.16
N ASP A 55 16.24 26.08 -3.97
CA ASP A 55 16.74 27.00 -4.99
C ASP A 55 18.28 26.99 -4.94
N LEU A 56 18.90 26.12 -5.73
CA LEU A 56 20.34 26.07 -5.95
C LEU A 56 20.75 27.18 -6.93
N LYS A 57 20.50 28.43 -6.56
CA LYS A 57 21.04 29.59 -7.27
C LYS A 57 21.77 30.50 -6.30
N THR A 58 23.07 30.57 -6.53
CA THR A 58 24.02 31.60 -6.10
C THR A 58 24.37 31.65 -4.62
N GLY A 59 25.65 31.43 -4.31
CA GLY A 59 26.24 31.42 -2.97
C GLY A 59 26.34 32.77 -2.28
N ARG A 60 25.22 33.48 -2.13
CA ARG A 60 25.06 34.59 -1.17
C ARG A 60 23.62 34.59 -0.64
N GLU A 61 23.55 34.63 0.69
CA GLU A 61 22.36 34.70 1.54
C GLU A 61 21.57 33.40 1.70
N ALA A 62 21.31 33.06 2.97
CA ALA A 62 20.60 31.86 3.37
C ALA A 62 19.17 31.90 2.78
N PRO A 63 18.67 30.81 2.18
CA PRO A 63 17.29 30.78 1.77
C PRO A 63 16.41 30.79 3.02
N THR A 64 15.67 31.88 3.22
CA THR A 64 14.42 31.87 3.99
C THR A 64 13.43 31.01 3.21
N SER A 65 13.59 29.69 3.32
CA SER A 65 12.62 28.73 2.79
C SER A 65 11.33 28.90 3.58
N SER A 66 10.44 29.76 3.09
CA SER A 66 9.04 29.73 3.49
C SER A 66 8.47 28.42 2.97
N SER A 67 8.42 27.41 3.83
CA SER A 67 7.76 26.15 3.54
C SER A 67 6.27 26.45 3.33
N GLN A 68 5.84 26.62 2.08
CA GLN A 68 4.42 26.75 1.76
C GLN A 68 3.78 25.37 1.96
N ARG A 69 3.06 25.23 3.07
CA ARG A 69 2.27 24.04 3.37
C ARG A 69 0.94 24.17 2.63
N SER A 70 0.76 23.40 1.57
CA SER A 70 -0.52 23.36 0.83
C SER A 70 -1.32 22.14 1.28
N ALA A 71 -2.61 22.34 1.52
CA ALA A 71 -3.50 21.22 1.77
C ALA A 71 -3.71 20.42 0.49
N THR A 72 -3.65 19.10 0.59
CA THR A 72 -3.75 18.20 -0.58
C THR A 72 -4.90 17.22 -0.48
N GLY A 73 -5.65 17.25 0.61
CA GLY A 73 -6.82 16.40 0.81
C GLY A 73 -7.20 16.24 2.26
N VAL A 74 -7.98 15.18 2.51
CA VAL A 74 -8.52 14.81 3.80
C VAL A 74 -8.26 13.33 4.08
N ARG A 75 -7.96 13.03 5.33
CA ARG A 75 -7.85 11.68 5.88
C ARG A 75 -9.05 11.43 6.78
N LEU A 76 -9.71 10.31 6.55
CA LEU A 76 -10.92 9.87 7.23
C LEU A 76 -10.67 8.50 7.84
N GLU A 77 -11.06 8.29 9.10
CA GLU A 77 -10.87 7.02 9.79
C GLU A 77 -12.20 6.56 10.40
N SER A 78 -12.52 5.29 10.16
CA SER A 78 -13.60 4.60 10.86
C SER A 78 -13.01 3.99 12.12
N GLU A 79 -13.52 4.36 13.28
CA GLU A 79 -13.18 3.70 14.53
C GLU A 79 -14.45 3.16 15.20
N PRO A 80 -14.41 1.93 15.74
CA PRO A 80 -13.26 1.03 15.89
C PRO A 80 -12.98 0.13 14.68
N GLN A 81 -13.63 0.34 13.53
CA GLN A 81 -13.61 -0.64 12.45
C GLN A 81 -12.23 -0.75 11.78
N GLY A 82 -11.39 0.29 11.75
CA GLY A 82 -10.03 0.20 11.21
C GLY A 82 -9.92 0.39 9.69
N TYR A 83 -10.91 1.01 9.05
CA TYR A 83 -10.77 1.55 7.70
C TYR A 83 -10.19 2.97 7.74
N VAL A 84 -9.29 3.25 6.80
CA VAL A 84 -8.72 4.57 6.57
C VAL A 84 -8.94 4.95 5.12
N MET A 85 -9.41 6.17 4.88
CA MET A 85 -9.63 6.69 3.55
C MET A 85 -8.90 8.02 3.38
N LEU A 86 -8.20 8.15 2.26
CA LEU A 86 -7.48 9.35 1.87
C LEU A 86 -8.13 9.90 0.60
N ALA A 87 -8.89 10.97 0.74
CA ALA A 87 -9.46 11.72 -0.38
C ALA A 87 -8.50 12.87 -0.69
N ARG A 88 -7.73 12.75 -1.78
CA ARG A 88 -6.73 13.72 -2.24
C ARG A 88 -7.24 14.44 -3.48
N THR A 89 -6.67 15.61 -3.78
CA THR A 89 -7.02 16.36 -4.98
C THR A 89 -6.74 15.61 -6.28
N THR A 90 -5.88 14.59 -6.26
CA THR A 90 -5.51 13.78 -7.44
C THR A 90 -5.63 12.28 -7.19
N GLY A 91 -6.28 11.87 -6.10
CA GLY A 91 -6.38 10.44 -5.81
C GLY A 91 -7.32 10.08 -4.68
N PHE A 92 -7.65 8.81 -4.64
CA PHE A 92 -8.51 8.18 -3.66
C PHE A 92 -7.81 6.91 -3.18
N THR A 93 -7.53 6.83 -1.89
CA THR A 93 -7.02 5.62 -1.26
C THR A 93 -8.04 5.13 -0.25
N PHE A 94 -8.32 3.83 -0.27
CA PHE A 94 -9.10 3.17 0.77
C PHE A 94 -8.31 1.98 1.30
N SER A 95 -8.07 1.97 2.62
CA SER A 95 -7.32 0.92 3.27
C SER A 95 -8.07 0.30 4.44
N ARG A 96 -7.77 -0.98 4.66
CA ARG A 96 -8.20 -1.78 5.79
C ARG A 96 -6.96 -2.18 6.58
N LEU A 97 -6.85 -1.65 7.80
CA LEU A 97 -5.84 -2.08 8.76
C LEU A 97 -6.21 -3.45 9.34
N ALA A 98 -5.26 -4.10 10.00
CA ALA A 98 -5.49 -5.35 10.71
C ALA A 98 -6.67 -5.20 11.71
N PRO A 99 -7.60 -6.17 11.77
CA PRO A 99 -7.60 -7.43 11.02
C PRO A 99 -8.12 -7.25 9.58
N TYR A 100 -7.30 -7.68 8.61
CA TYR A 100 -7.71 -7.81 7.21
C TYR A 100 -8.30 -9.21 6.99
N ARG A 101 -9.51 -9.28 6.44
CA ARG A 101 -10.19 -10.56 6.20
C ARG A 101 -9.92 -11.09 4.79
N ASP A 102 -10.50 -10.45 3.79
CA ASP A 102 -10.40 -10.88 2.40
C ASP A 102 -10.60 -9.71 1.42
N TRP A 103 -10.44 -10.02 0.13
CA TRP A 103 -10.58 -9.05 -0.95
C TRP A 103 -12.02 -8.59 -1.14
N ASP A 104 -12.98 -9.50 -0.97
CA ASP A 104 -14.38 -9.22 -1.22
C ASP A 104 -14.94 -8.23 -0.19
N GLU A 105 -14.51 -8.30 1.06
CA GLU A 105 -14.82 -7.31 2.09
C GLU A 105 -14.20 -5.94 1.74
N LEU A 106 -12.89 -5.88 1.47
CA LEU A 106 -12.21 -4.61 1.16
C LEU A 106 -12.87 -3.95 -0.06
N ARG A 107 -13.07 -4.70 -1.13
CA ARG A 107 -13.70 -4.24 -2.37
C ARG A 107 -15.17 -3.85 -2.13
N GLY A 108 -15.92 -4.66 -1.39
CA GLY A 108 -17.33 -4.46 -1.12
C GLY A 108 -17.62 -3.18 -0.34
N VAL A 109 -16.69 -2.74 0.52
CA VAL A 109 -16.79 -1.45 1.21
C VAL A 109 -16.21 -0.30 0.37
N ALA A 110 -15.08 -0.53 -0.30
CA ALA A 110 -14.41 0.52 -1.08
C ALA A 110 -15.23 0.98 -2.28
N LYS A 111 -15.92 0.07 -2.97
CA LYS A 111 -16.62 0.39 -4.22
C LYS A 111 -17.79 1.37 -4.03
N PRO A 112 -18.73 1.16 -3.10
CA PRO A 112 -19.77 2.15 -2.83
C PRO A 112 -19.22 3.53 -2.42
N LEU A 113 -18.08 3.57 -1.71
CA LEU A 113 -17.42 4.82 -1.34
C LEU A 113 -16.81 5.53 -2.56
N TRP A 114 -16.20 4.78 -3.47
CA TRP A 114 -15.74 5.31 -4.76
C TRP A 114 -16.89 5.80 -5.62
N ASP A 115 -17.97 5.03 -5.75
CA ASP A 115 -19.13 5.42 -6.56
C ASP A 115 -19.73 6.75 -6.03
N LYS A 116 -19.85 6.90 -4.70
CA LYS A 116 -20.24 8.16 -4.06
C LYS A 116 -19.22 9.29 -4.26
N PHE A 117 -17.92 8.97 -4.23
CA PHE A 117 -16.86 9.92 -4.54
C PHE A 117 -16.98 10.43 -5.98
N VAL A 118 -17.24 9.54 -6.94
CA VAL A 118 -17.45 9.90 -8.35
C VAL A 118 -18.65 10.82 -8.50
N GLU A 119 -19.77 10.51 -7.84
CA GLU A 119 -20.99 11.33 -7.86
C GLU A 119 -20.76 12.76 -7.31
N MET A 120 -20.11 12.87 -6.15
CA MET A 120 -19.98 14.15 -5.43
C MET A 120 -18.79 15.00 -5.88
N VAL A 121 -17.67 14.36 -6.21
CA VAL A 121 -16.37 15.01 -6.46
C VAL A 121 -16.09 15.12 -7.96
N GLN A 122 -16.72 14.29 -8.78
CA GLN A 122 -16.62 14.29 -10.24
C GLN A 122 -15.15 14.26 -10.76
N PRO A 123 -14.31 13.32 -10.29
CA PRO A 123 -13.02 13.05 -10.93
C PRO A 123 -13.25 12.65 -12.38
N ARG A 124 -12.35 13.06 -13.29
CA ARG A 124 -12.53 12.83 -14.74
C ARG A 124 -11.87 11.55 -15.21
N THR A 125 -10.54 11.58 -15.36
CA THR A 125 -9.79 10.46 -15.96
C THR A 125 -8.97 9.78 -14.90
N VAL A 126 -9.23 8.49 -14.64
CA VAL A 126 -8.36 7.63 -13.84
C VAL A 126 -7.07 7.38 -14.61
N THR A 127 -5.95 7.70 -13.97
CA THR A 127 -4.59 7.60 -14.55
C THR A 127 -3.80 6.41 -14.00
N ARG A 128 -4.17 5.92 -12.81
CA ARG A 128 -3.55 4.76 -12.17
C ARG A 128 -4.56 4.04 -11.29
N SER A 129 -4.57 2.72 -11.37
CA SER A 129 -5.23 1.86 -10.39
C SER A 129 -4.19 0.97 -9.73
N ALA A 130 -4.30 0.78 -8.43
CA ALA A 130 -3.35 0.01 -7.64
C ALA A 130 -4.00 -0.72 -6.48
N VAL A 131 -3.41 -1.85 -6.11
CA VAL A 131 -3.65 -2.51 -4.83
C VAL A 131 -2.31 -2.71 -4.13
N ARG A 132 -2.28 -2.47 -2.82
CA ARG A 132 -1.08 -2.66 -2.01
C ARG A 132 -1.39 -3.46 -0.77
N TYR A 133 -0.46 -4.34 -0.43
CA TYR A 133 -0.54 -5.20 0.73
C TYR A 133 0.76 -5.13 1.51
N ILE A 134 0.66 -4.68 2.75
CA ILE A 134 1.78 -4.66 3.69
C ILE A 134 1.64 -5.90 4.55
N ASN A 135 2.57 -6.84 4.37
CA ASN A 135 2.62 -8.08 5.14
C ASN A 135 3.73 -7.98 6.19
N LEU A 136 3.51 -8.55 7.37
CA LEU A 136 4.54 -8.77 8.39
C LEU A 136 4.59 -10.26 8.70
N LEU A 137 5.64 -10.94 8.23
CA LEU A 137 5.88 -12.36 8.43
C LEU A 137 6.62 -12.59 9.76
N PRO A 138 6.00 -13.18 10.80
CA PRO A 138 6.69 -13.57 12.02
C PRO A 138 7.40 -14.92 11.82
N LEU A 139 8.67 -14.91 11.43
CA LEU A 139 9.44 -16.12 11.17
C LEU A 139 9.94 -16.74 12.50
N PRO A 140 9.69 -18.04 12.79
CA PRO A 140 10.16 -18.68 14.02
C PRO A 140 11.68 -18.69 14.14
N TYR A 141 12.21 -18.23 15.28
CA TYR A 141 13.63 -18.17 15.60
C TYR A 141 13.99 -19.16 16.73
N PRO A 142 15.16 -19.83 16.69
CA PRO A 142 16.24 -19.70 15.69
C PRO A 142 15.96 -20.45 14.39
N PHE A 143 16.51 -19.93 13.29
CA PHE A 143 16.63 -20.61 12.00
C PHE A 143 18.02 -20.36 11.42
N ALA A 144 18.47 -21.21 10.51
CA ALA A 144 19.84 -21.15 9.98
C ALA A 144 19.97 -20.10 8.87
N ASP A 145 18.95 -19.99 8.01
CA ASP A 145 18.96 -19.12 6.84
C ASP A 145 17.55 -18.61 6.51
N PHE A 146 17.43 -17.34 6.11
CA PHE A 146 16.19 -16.76 5.59
C PHE A 146 15.65 -17.53 4.39
N SER A 147 16.51 -18.22 3.63
CA SER A 147 16.11 -19.08 2.50
C SER A 147 15.18 -20.24 2.89
N GLU A 148 15.11 -20.60 4.18
CA GLU A 148 14.14 -21.57 4.69
C GLU A 148 12.68 -21.07 4.53
N TYR A 149 12.49 -19.75 4.55
CA TYR A 149 11.17 -19.11 4.55
C TYR A 149 10.94 -18.22 3.31
N LEU A 150 12.00 -17.68 2.71
CA LEU A 150 11.94 -16.72 1.61
C LEU A 150 12.66 -17.26 0.37
N ASN A 151 11.99 -17.30 -0.79
CA ASN A 151 12.69 -17.66 -2.05
C ASN A 151 13.60 -16.53 -2.55
N ALA A 152 13.37 -15.30 -2.08
CA ALA A 152 14.18 -14.11 -2.37
C ALA A 152 14.84 -13.57 -1.09
N ALA A 153 15.56 -14.45 -0.37
CA ALA A 153 16.31 -14.09 0.83
C ALA A 153 17.42 -13.05 0.52
N PRO A 154 17.74 -12.16 1.48
CA PRO A 154 18.87 -11.24 1.32
C PRO A 154 20.18 -12.02 1.16
N MET A 155 20.97 -11.67 0.14
CA MET A 155 22.26 -12.32 -0.11
C MET A 155 23.40 -11.47 0.41
N VAL A 156 24.29 -12.08 1.22
CA VAL A 156 25.55 -11.50 1.66
C VAL A 156 26.70 -12.28 1.01
N PRO A 157 27.75 -11.62 0.49
CA PRO A 157 28.94 -12.32 -0.01
C PRO A 157 29.50 -13.32 1.02
N LEU A 158 29.84 -14.53 0.56
CA LEU A 158 30.16 -15.69 1.43
C LEU A 158 31.28 -15.46 2.46
N ASN A 159 32.21 -14.55 2.17
CA ASN A 159 33.37 -14.29 3.03
C ASN A 159 33.13 -13.16 4.07
N LEU A 160 31.89 -12.68 4.22
CA LEU A 160 31.51 -11.65 5.19
C LEU A 160 30.70 -12.25 6.35
N PRO A 161 30.49 -11.50 7.46
CA PRO A 161 29.55 -11.92 8.50
C PRO A 161 28.14 -12.11 7.91
N GLN A 162 27.56 -13.29 8.10
CA GLN A 162 26.25 -13.66 7.53
C GLN A 162 25.07 -13.21 8.41
N SER A 163 25.33 -12.82 9.66
CA SER A 163 24.30 -12.30 10.56
C SER A 163 23.86 -10.90 10.14
N LEU A 164 22.57 -10.72 9.87
CA LEU A 164 21.98 -9.45 9.48
C LEU A 164 21.31 -8.77 10.66
N SER A 165 21.66 -7.51 10.93
CA SER A 165 20.95 -6.66 11.89
C SER A 165 19.84 -5.81 11.25
N ALA A 166 19.96 -5.54 9.94
CA ALA A 166 18.97 -4.81 9.14
C ALA A 166 19.20 -5.12 7.65
N PHE A 167 18.14 -5.07 6.84
CA PHE A 167 18.24 -5.00 5.38
C PHE A 167 16.97 -4.40 4.79
N VAL A 168 17.10 -3.79 3.60
CA VAL A 168 15.97 -3.37 2.76
C VAL A 168 16.30 -3.70 1.31
N GLN A 169 15.42 -4.45 0.66
CA GLN A 169 15.49 -4.76 -0.77
C GLN A 169 14.23 -4.25 -1.45
N ARG A 170 14.39 -3.51 -2.55
CA ARG A 170 13.28 -3.00 -3.36
C ARG A 170 13.47 -3.36 -4.82
N VAL A 171 12.46 -4.02 -5.40
CA VAL A 171 12.44 -4.41 -6.81
C VAL A 171 11.23 -3.78 -7.48
N VAL A 172 11.43 -3.27 -8.71
CA VAL A 172 10.36 -2.76 -9.56
C VAL A 172 10.26 -3.66 -10.79
N MET A 173 9.09 -4.27 -10.99
CA MET A 173 8.81 -5.22 -12.06
C MET A 173 7.78 -4.65 -13.03
N VAL A 174 7.92 -5.00 -14.30
CA VAL A 174 6.98 -4.65 -15.37
C VAL A 174 6.60 -5.93 -16.12
N GLU A 175 5.32 -6.30 -16.09
CA GLU A 175 4.77 -7.42 -16.83
C GLU A 175 4.27 -6.94 -18.20
N GLN A 176 5.12 -7.10 -19.21
CA GLN A 176 4.91 -6.55 -20.57
C GLN A 176 3.59 -7.01 -21.21
N ALA A 177 3.15 -8.25 -20.97
CA ALA A 177 1.96 -8.82 -21.60
C ALA A 177 0.65 -8.10 -21.21
N THR A 178 0.57 -7.55 -20.00
CA THR A 178 -0.65 -6.93 -19.46
C THR A 178 -0.47 -5.45 -19.10
N ASN A 179 0.76 -4.95 -19.21
CA ASN A 179 1.21 -3.64 -18.73
C ASN A 179 0.90 -3.41 -17.23
N ARG A 180 0.96 -4.48 -16.42
CA ARG A 180 0.93 -4.39 -14.96
C ARG A 180 2.35 -4.15 -14.44
N CYS A 181 2.46 -3.34 -13.42
CA CYS A 181 3.71 -3.08 -12.71
C CYS A 181 3.59 -3.55 -11.28
N ALA A 182 4.72 -3.89 -10.67
CA ALA A 182 4.79 -4.19 -9.24
C ALA A 182 6.02 -3.55 -8.62
N ILE A 183 5.86 -3.06 -7.41
CA ILE A 183 6.92 -2.63 -6.53
C ILE A 183 6.86 -3.57 -5.33
N VAL A 184 7.96 -4.29 -5.09
CA VAL A 184 8.08 -5.17 -3.93
C VAL A 184 9.20 -4.67 -3.06
N THR A 185 8.89 -4.43 -1.78
CA THR A 185 9.88 -4.07 -0.76
C THR A 185 9.90 -5.16 0.31
N GLN A 186 11.08 -5.73 0.55
CA GLN A 186 11.33 -6.69 1.62
C GLN A 186 12.30 -6.06 2.62
N ALA A 187 11.98 -6.10 3.91
CA ALA A 187 12.83 -5.52 4.95
C ALA A 187 12.76 -6.31 6.25
N LEU A 188 13.87 -6.32 7.00
CA LEU A 188 13.88 -6.80 8.39
C LEU A 188 13.21 -5.75 9.29
N GLU A 189 12.24 -6.16 10.11
CA GLU A 189 11.66 -5.29 11.13
C GLU A 189 12.70 -5.04 12.23
N GLU A 190 13.03 -3.76 12.42
CA GLU A 190 14.05 -3.31 13.39
C GLU A 190 13.47 -3.27 14.82
N SER A 191 12.15 -3.13 14.95
CA SER A 191 11.47 -3.02 16.25
C SER A 191 10.90 -4.37 16.72
N GLN A 192 11.51 -4.95 17.74
CA GLN A 192 11.00 -6.16 18.42
C GLN A 192 9.70 -5.91 19.22
N ALA A 193 9.28 -4.66 19.41
CA ALA A 193 8.11 -4.32 20.23
C ALA A 193 6.77 -4.79 19.63
N SER A 194 6.73 -5.04 18.31
CA SER A 194 5.55 -5.47 17.56
C SER A 194 5.61 -6.94 17.12
N ILE A 195 6.69 -7.65 17.45
CA ILE A 195 6.99 -9.01 17.01
C ILE A 195 6.69 -10.01 18.14
N GLN A 196 6.13 -11.17 17.81
CA GLN A 196 5.88 -12.23 18.78
C GLN A 196 7.21 -12.74 19.38
N PRO A 197 7.28 -13.01 20.69
CA PRO A 197 8.48 -13.58 21.31
C PRO A 197 8.96 -14.83 20.58
N GLY A 198 10.27 -14.90 20.32
CA GLY A 198 10.86 -16.03 19.59
C GLY A 198 10.64 -15.99 18.07
N THR A 199 10.25 -14.85 17.50
CA THR A 199 10.14 -14.68 16.05
C THR A 199 10.97 -13.50 15.54
N VAL A 200 11.26 -13.51 14.25
CA VAL A 200 11.90 -12.41 13.50
C VAL A 200 10.90 -11.90 12.47
N GLY A 201 10.61 -10.61 12.52
CA GLY A 201 9.63 -9.96 11.65
C GLY A 201 10.24 -9.59 10.30
N ILE A 202 9.64 -10.05 9.20
CA ILE A 202 9.98 -9.61 7.85
C ILE A 202 8.79 -8.86 7.25
N PHE A 203 9.01 -7.60 6.87
CA PHE A 203 8.07 -6.89 6.03
C PHE A 203 8.17 -7.39 4.60
N LEU A 204 7.01 -7.66 4.00
CA LEU A 204 6.85 -7.89 2.58
C LEU A 204 5.73 -6.98 2.09
N ASP A 205 6.11 -5.84 1.53
CA ASP A 205 5.23 -4.82 0.99
C ASP A 205 5.14 -4.96 -0.53
N ILE A 206 3.95 -5.23 -1.04
CA ILE A 206 3.69 -5.47 -2.46
C ILE A 206 2.67 -4.46 -2.95
N ASP A 207 3.09 -3.54 -3.80
CA ASP A 207 2.26 -2.59 -4.54
C ASP A 207 2.19 -3.00 -6.01
N THR A 208 1.04 -3.49 -6.44
CA THR A 208 0.76 -3.81 -7.85
C THR A 208 -0.13 -2.74 -8.44
N PHE A 209 0.25 -2.19 -9.59
CA PHE A 209 -0.48 -1.11 -10.22
C PHE A 209 -0.45 -1.18 -11.73
N LYS A 210 -1.36 -0.43 -12.35
CA LYS A 210 -1.40 -0.21 -13.79
C LYS A 210 -1.62 1.26 -14.08
N VAL A 211 -0.76 1.82 -14.93
CA VAL A 211 -1.01 3.12 -15.55
C VAL A 211 -2.05 2.91 -16.63
N MET A 212 -3.13 3.69 -16.59
CA MET A 212 -4.27 3.52 -17.47
C MET A 212 -4.91 4.88 -17.79
N ARG A 213 -5.86 4.88 -18.71
CA ARG A 213 -6.77 6.00 -18.93
C ARG A 213 -8.17 5.41 -19.05
N ALA A 214 -9.05 5.78 -18.14
CA ALA A 214 -10.45 5.43 -18.17
C ALA A 214 -11.25 6.56 -17.52
N ASP A 215 -12.53 6.67 -17.86
CA ASP A 215 -13.43 7.55 -17.12
C ASP A 215 -13.60 7.01 -15.69
N ALA A 216 -13.86 7.89 -14.73
CA ALA A 216 -13.85 7.50 -13.32
C ALA A 216 -14.98 6.54 -12.91
N ASP A 217 -16.08 6.53 -13.65
CA ASP A 217 -17.21 5.61 -13.51
C ASP A 217 -17.07 4.33 -14.37
N ASP A 218 -15.99 4.20 -15.14
CA ASP A 218 -15.77 3.03 -15.99
C ASP A 218 -15.54 1.76 -15.15
N ALA A 219 -16.27 0.69 -15.48
CA ALA A 219 -16.14 -0.62 -14.86
C ALA A 219 -14.72 -1.20 -14.95
N GLN A 220 -13.93 -0.77 -15.95
CA GLN A 220 -12.54 -1.17 -16.14
C GLN A 220 -11.65 -0.83 -14.93
N VAL A 221 -11.95 0.25 -14.18
CA VAL A 221 -11.18 0.62 -12.97
C VAL A 221 -11.18 -0.55 -11.98
N TRP A 222 -12.37 -1.07 -11.69
CA TRP A 222 -12.55 -2.15 -10.73
C TRP A 222 -12.12 -3.51 -11.26
N GLY A 223 -12.29 -3.79 -12.55
CA GLY A 223 -11.74 -5.00 -13.19
C GLY A 223 -10.20 -5.00 -13.19
N THR A 224 -9.57 -3.82 -13.32
CA THR A 224 -8.12 -3.68 -13.21
C THR A 224 -7.65 -3.96 -11.79
N LEU A 225 -8.34 -3.46 -10.76
CA LEU A 225 -8.01 -3.74 -9.36
C LEU A 225 -8.09 -5.24 -9.04
N ASP A 226 -9.08 -5.96 -9.57
CA ASP A 226 -9.20 -7.42 -9.41
C ASP A 226 -8.01 -8.16 -10.05
N SER A 227 -7.64 -7.78 -11.28
CA SER A 227 -6.47 -8.37 -11.94
C SER A 227 -5.14 -8.06 -11.22
N LEU A 228 -5.02 -6.87 -10.62
CA LEU A 228 -3.85 -6.51 -9.82
C LEU A 228 -3.81 -7.31 -8.51
N ARG A 229 -4.96 -7.57 -7.89
CA ARG A 229 -5.08 -8.45 -6.72
C ARG A 229 -4.55 -9.85 -7.01
N GLU A 230 -4.86 -10.42 -8.17
CA GLU A 230 -4.31 -11.72 -8.59
C GLU A 230 -2.80 -11.66 -8.77
N PHE A 231 -2.29 -10.64 -9.46
CA PHE A 231 -0.86 -10.46 -9.67
C PHE A 231 -0.10 -10.33 -8.34
N LYS A 232 -0.66 -9.58 -7.39
CA LYS A 232 -0.13 -9.47 -6.02
C LYS A 232 -0.04 -10.84 -5.34
N ASN A 233 -1.07 -11.68 -5.47
CA ASN A 233 -1.05 -13.04 -4.92
C ASN A 233 0.08 -13.87 -5.50
N THR A 234 0.25 -13.87 -6.82
CA THR A 234 1.36 -14.57 -7.47
C THR A 234 2.69 -14.12 -6.87
N ILE A 235 2.92 -12.80 -6.79
CA ILE A 235 4.15 -12.25 -6.20
C ILE A 235 4.34 -12.73 -4.76
N PHE A 236 3.31 -12.68 -3.92
CA PHE A 236 3.39 -13.11 -2.53
C PHE A 236 3.82 -14.57 -2.40
N PHE A 237 3.16 -15.48 -3.13
CA PHE A 237 3.46 -16.92 -3.10
C PHE A 237 4.81 -17.28 -3.73
N GLU A 238 5.28 -16.48 -4.69
CA GLU A 238 6.64 -16.59 -5.25
C GLU A 238 7.72 -16.10 -4.26
N HIS A 239 7.40 -15.20 -3.34
CA HIS A 239 8.38 -14.72 -2.35
C HIS A 239 8.57 -15.66 -1.17
N ILE A 240 7.57 -16.47 -0.83
CA ILE A 240 7.59 -17.34 0.35
C ILE A 240 7.78 -18.82 -0.01
N THR A 241 8.39 -19.59 0.87
CA THR A 241 8.47 -21.05 0.74
C THR A 241 7.18 -21.72 1.24
N GLU A 242 7.00 -23.00 0.93
CA GLU A 242 5.93 -23.81 1.54
C GLU A 242 6.00 -23.82 3.07
N LYS A 243 7.21 -23.86 3.62
CA LYS A 243 7.44 -23.80 5.07
C LYS A 243 6.91 -22.49 5.67
N ALA A 244 7.10 -21.36 4.97
CA ALA A 244 6.54 -20.08 5.40
C ALA A 244 5.02 -20.02 5.23
N ALA A 245 4.47 -20.53 4.12
CA ALA A 245 3.02 -20.55 3.90
C ALA A 245 2.27 -21.32 5.00
N ALA A 246 2.81 -22.46 5.44
CA ALA A 246 2.24 -23.29 6.50
C ALA A 246 2.10 -22.58 7.86
N LEU A 247 2.81 -21.46 8.09
CA LEU A 247 2.66 -20.66 9.33
C LEU A 247 1.33 -19.90 9.40
N PHE A 248 0.63 -19.78 8.28
CA PHE A 248 -0.57 -18.94 8.13
C PHE A 248 -1.83 -19.74 7.75
N GLU A 249 -1.73 -21.07 7.76
CA GLU A 249 -2.86 -21.97 7.55
C GLU A 249 -3.78 -22.05 8.77
#